data_AF-A0A956SAM2-F1
#
_entry.id   AF-A0A956SAM2-F1
#
_cell.length_a   1.000
_cell.length_b   1.000
_cell.length_c   1.000
_cell.angle_alpha   90.00
_cell.angle_beta   90.00
_cell.angle_gamma   90.00
#
_symmetry.space_group_name_H-M   'P 1'
#
loop_
_entity.id
_entity.type
_entity.pdbx_description
1 polymer ?
#
loop_
_entity_poly.entity_id
_entity_poly.type
_entity_poly.pdbx_seq_one_letter_code
_entity_poly.pdbx_strand_id
1 'polypeptide(L)'
;TTSATLYALPGGGAAIDTPGIRSFLLHEPDLASLHSFFPEIATAGAACRFANCRHSGDAGCALPAAVERGDVDEGRLESYRVLRDEVGG
;
A
#
# COMPACT_ATOMS: atom_id res chain seq x y z
N THR A 1 -22.52 -7.56 14.57
CA THR A 1 -23.30 -8.10 13.44
C THR A 1 -22.38 -9.09 12.71
N THR A 2 -22.88 -10.05 11.92
CA THR A 2 -22.03 -10.99 11.14
C THR A 2 -22.34 -10.94 9.64
N SER A 3 -23.35 -10.17 9.24
CA SER A 3 -23.81 -10.03 7.86
C SER A 3 -23.71 -8.58 7.40
N ALA A 4 -23.42 -8.39 6.11
CA ALA A 4 -23.55 -7.09 5.48
C ALA A 4 -25.03 -6.69 5.37
N THR A 5 -25.34 -5.40 5.57
CA THR A 5 -26.69 -4.84 5.45
C THR A 5 -26.69 -3.72 4.42
N LEU A 6 -27.68 -3.71 3.51
CA LEU A 6 -27.85 -2.69 2.49
C LEU A 6 -28.92 -1.68 2.93
N TYR A 7 -28.58 -0.39 2.89
CA TYR A 7 -29.48 0.73 3.18
C TYR A 7 -29.69 1.55 1.92
N ALA A 8 -30.94 1.78 1.52
CA ALA A 8 -31.25 2.75 0.48
C ALA A 8 -31.12 4.18 1.03
N LEU A 9 -30.47 5.08 0.30
CA LEU A 9 -30.25 6.45 0.72
C LEU A 9 -31.34 7.39 0.16
N PRO A 10 -31.81 8.39 0.95
CA PRO A 10 -32.68 9.43 0.42
C PRO A 10 -31.96 10.18 -0.72
N GLY A 11 -32.62 10.31 -1.87
CA GLY A 11 -32.03 10.93 -3.07
C GLY A 11 -31.36 9.95 -4.05
N GLY A 12 -31.35 8.66 -3.74
CA GLY A 12 -30.81 7.61 -4.62
C GLY A 12 -29.47 7.06 -4.16
N GLY A 13 -29.09 5.89 -4.68
CA GLY A 13 -27.92 5.14 -4.22
C GLY A 13 -28.19 4.30 -2.96
N ALA A 14 -27.16 3.60 -2.49
CA ALA A 14 -27.25 2.73 -1.33
C ALA A 14 -25.93 2.66 -0.57
N ALA A 15 -25.99 2.41 0.74
CA ALA A 15 -24.85 2.15 1.61
C ALA A 15 -24.85 0.68 2.04
N ILE A 16 -23.71 0.02 1.95
CA ILE A 16 -23.51 -1.34 2.49
C ILE A 16 -22.71 -1.20 3.78
N ASP A 17 -23.34 -1.55 4.91
CA ASP A 17 -22.66 -1.68 6.19
C ASP A 17 -22.17 -3.12 6.37
N THR A 18 -20.87 -3.31 6.54
CA THR A 18 -20.28 -4.60 6.85
C THR A 18 -19.87 -4.62 8.32
N PRO A 19 -19.96 -5.77 9.03
CA PRO A 19 -19.35 -5.91 10.34
C PRO A 19 -17.87 -5.50 10.30
N GLY A 20 -17.29 -5.07 11.42
CA GLY A 20 -15.88 -4.65 11.48
C GLY A 20 -14.93 -5.68 10.85
N ILE A 21 -14.46 -5.39 9.64
CA ILE A 21 -13.51 -6.22 8.92
C ILE A 21 -12.13 -5.95 9.52
N ARG A 22 -11.51 -7.00 10.08
CA ARG A 22 -10.18 -6.90 10.73
C ARG A 22 -9.03 -7.16 9.76
N SER A 23 -9.33 -7.78 8.62
CA SER A 23 -8.43 -7.97 7.49
C SER A 23 -9.25 -8.13 6.22
N PHE A 24 -8.92 -7.35 5.20
CA PHE A 24 -9.26 -7.71 3.83
C PHE A 24 -8.08 -8.51 3.30
N LEU A 25 -8.33 -9.72 2.81
CA LEU A 25 -7.33 -10.40 1.99
C LEU A 25 -7.30 -9.64 0.66
N LEU A 26 -6.24 -8.88 0.42
CA LEU A 26 -5.92 -8.49 -0.95
C LEU A 26 -5.75 -9.79 -1.73
N HIS A 27 -6.48 -9.93 -2.84
CA HIS A 27 -6.31 -11.06 -3.74
C HIS A 27 -4.83 -11.09 -4.15
N GLU A 28 -4.10 -12.12 -3.71
CA GLU A 28 -2.65 -12.38 -3.83
C GLU A 28 -1.93 -11.35 -4.72
N PRO A 29 -1.66 -10.13 -4.23
CA PRO A 29 -1.02 -9.14 -5.07
C PRO A 29 0.42 -9.61 -5.30
N ASP A 30 0.87 -9.69 -6.55
CA ASP A 30 2.28 -9.92 -6.81
C ASP A 30 3.10 -8.64 -6.56
N LEU A 31 4.42 -8.78 -6.45
CA LEU A 31 5.31 -7.63 -6.23
C LEU A 31 5.19 -6.58 -7.35
N ALA A 32 4.86 -6.98 -8.58
CA ALA A 32 4.69 -6.04 -9.69
C ALA A 32 3.43 -5.16 -9.49
N SER A 33 2.37 -5.73 -8.97
CA SER A 33 1.12 -5.05 -8.63
C SER A 33 1.30 -4.10 -7.46
N LEU A 34 2.15 -4.45 -6.48
CA LEU A 34 2.44 -3.60 -5.32
C LEU A 34 2.99 -2.22 -5.73
N HIS A 35 3.86 -2.16 -6.74
CA HIS A 35 4.36 -0.89 -7.27
C HIS A 35 3.25 0.01 -7.84
N SER A 36 2.17 -0.59 -8.37
CA SER A 36 1.03 0.18 -8.91
C SER A 36 0.17 0.81 -7.81
N PHE A 37 0.15 0.22 -6.61
CA PHE A 37 -0.55 0.77 -5.44
C PHE A 37 0.26 1.87 -4.72
N PHE A 38 1.57 1.93 -4.98
CA PHE A 38 2.50 2.89 -4.40
C PHE A 38 3.34 3.61 -5.48
N PRO A 39 2.69 4.40 -6.35
CA PRO A 39 3.35 5.04 -7.49
C PRO A 39 4.47 6.01 -7.08
N GLU A 40 4.34 6.69 -5.95
CA GLU A 40 5.36 7.58 -5.40
C GLU A 40 6.62 6.81 -4.96
N ILE A 41 6.44 5.61 -4.41
CA ILE A 41 7.54 4.73 -4.01
C ILE A 41 8.21 4.14 -5.25
N ALA A 42 7.43 3.72 -6.25
CA ALA A 42 7.97 3.24 -7.51
C ALA A 42 8.81 4.33 -8.23
N THR A 43 8.32 5.57 -8.24
CA THR A 43 8.99 6.71 -8.85
C THR A 43 10.30 7.05 -8.13
N ALA A 44 10.28 7.19 -6.80
CA ALA A 44 11.48 7.47 -6.02
C ALA A 44 12.47 6.28 -6.05
N GLY A 45 11.95 5.04 -6.03
CA GLY A 45 12.73 3.81 -6.04
C GLY A 45 13.52 3.58 -7.33
N ALA A 46 13.13 4.19 -8.45
CA ALA A 46 13.90 4.15 -9.69
C ALA A 46 15.30 4.78 -9.55
N ALA A 47 15.52 5.63 -8.55
CA ALA A 47 16.82 6.21 -8.23
C ALA A 47 17.66 5.37 -7.24
N CYS A 48 17.17 4.20 -6.80
CA CYS A 48 17.94 3.30 -5.96
C CYS A 48 19.20 2.79 -6.67
N ARG A 49 20.28 2.59 -5.91
CA ARG A 49 21.54 2.03 -6.42
C ARG A 49 21.39 0.64 -7.03
N PHE A 50 20.47 -0.16 -6.52
CA PHE A 50 20.27 -1.56 -6.90
C PHE A 50 18.85 -1.80 -7.40
N ALA A 51 18.72 -2.57 -8.49
CA ALA A 51 17.43 -2.90 -9.11
C ALA A 51 16.54 -3.79 -8.23
N ASN A 52 17.11 -4.52 -7.27
CA ASN A 52 16.41 -5.38 -6.31
C ASN A 52 16.32 -4.75 -4.91
N CYS A 53 16.37 -3.41 -4.82
CA CYS A 53 16.20 -2.70 -3.56
C CYS A 53 14.82 -3.02 -2.95
N ARG A 54 14.80 -3.48 -1.70
CA ARG A 54 13.59 -3.78 -0.94
C ARG A 54 13.00 -2.53 -0.28
N HIS A 55 13.75 -1.43 -0.25
CA HIS A 55 13.40 -0.18 0.44
C HIS A 55 13.28 -0.34 1.97
N SER A 56 13.98 -1.32 2.52
CA SER A 56 13.93 -1.72 3.94
C SER A 56 15.28 -1.56 4.64
N GLY A 57 15.95 -0.41 4.42
CA GLY A 57 17.29 -0.13 4.97
C GLY A 57 18.45 -0.50 4.05
N ASP A 58 18.18 -0.80 2.77
CA ASP A 58 19.23 -1.18 1.82
C ASP A 58 20.20 -0.02 1.56
N ALA A 59 21.49 -0.35 1.40
CA ALA A 59 22.51 0.63 1.08
C ALA A 59 22.23 1.28 -0.30
N GLY A 60 22.20 2.62 -0.33
CA GLY A 60 21.90 3.36 -1.56
C GLY A 60 20.43 3.34 -1.97
N CYS A 61 19.51 3.08 -1.02
CA CYS A 61 18.08 3.30 -1.21
C CYS A 61 17.78 4.80 -1.34
N ALA A 62 16.98 5.19 -2.33
CA ALA A 62 16.60 6.59 -2.57
C ALA A 62 15.42 7.06 -1.69
N LEU A 63 14.67 6.13 -1.11
CA LEU A 63 13.44 6.42 -0.37
C LEU A 63 13.66 7.26 0.90
N PRO A 64 14.72 7.06 1.72
CA PRO A 64 14.95 7.91 2.88
C PRO A 64 15.04 9.40 2.51
N ALA A 65 15.81 9.73 1.47
CA ALA A 65 15.91 11.11 1.00
C ALA A 65 14.60 11.64 0.39
N ALA A 66 13.80 10.78 -0.23
CA ALA A 66 12.48 11.15 -0.75
C ALA A 66 11.48 11.45 0.39
N VAL A 67 11.55 10.71 1.50
CA VAL A 67 10.78 10.98 2.72
C VAL A 67 11.20 12.30 3.35
N GLU A 68 12.51 12.55 3.48
CA GLU A 68 13.03 13.82 4.02
C GLU A 68 12.59 15.06 3.22
N ARG A 69 12.39 14.92 1.90
CA ARG A 69 11.89 15.99 1.03
C ARG A 69 10.36 16.11 1.02
N GLY A 70 9.64 15.14 1.60
CA GLY A 70 8.18 15.07 1.55
C GLY A 70 7.60 14.53 0.23
N ASP A 71 8.45 14.00 -0.67
CA ASP A 71 8.00 13.36 -1.92
C ASP A 71 7.30 12.02 -1.66
N VAL A 72 7.64 11.37 -0.53
CA VAL A 72 7.04 10.12 -0.06
C VAL A 72 6.64 10.29 1.39
N ASP A 73 5.39 9.95 1.72
CA ASP A 73 4.93 9.92 3.10
C ASP A 73 5.56 8.73 3.86
N GLU A 74 5.99 8.95 5.10
CA GLU A 74 6.64 7.91 5.91
C GLU A 74 5.68 6.75 6.23
N GLY A 75 4.42 7.04 6.51
CA GLY A 75 3.39 6.02 6.77
C GLY A 75 3.08 5.17 5.54
N ARG A 76 3.11 5.78 4.35
CA ARG A 76 3.01 5.09 3.06
C ARG A 76 4.19 4.15 2.83
N LEU A 77 5.42 4.61 3.08
CA LEU A 77 6.62 3.77 2.97
C LEU A 77 6.58 2.58 3.93
N GLU A 78 6.10 2.79 5.16
CA GLU A 78 5.95 1.72 6.13
C GLU A 78 4.88 0.71 5.70
N SER A 79 3.73 1.18 5.25
CA SER A 79 2.66 0.31 4.71
C SER A 79 3.16 -0.53 3.54
N TYR A 80 3.96 0.06 2.64
CA TYR A 80 4.59 -0.65 1.53
C TYR A 80 5.53 -1.76 2.01
N ARG A 81 6.34 -1.51 3.05
CA ARG A 81 7.26 -2.53 3.58
C ARG A 81 6.52 -3.72 4.16
N VAL A 82 5.48 -3.46 4.96
CA VAL A 82 4.62 -4.50 5.53
C VAL A 82 4.01 -5.36 4.43
N LEU A 83 3.35 -4.73 3.45
CA LEU A 83 2.70 -5.44 2.34
C LEU A 83 3.71 -6.20 1.46
N ARG A 84 4.89 -5.64 1.19
CA ARG A 84 5.94 -6.31 0.42
C ARG A 84 6.41 -7.59 1.10
N ASP A 85 6.54 -7.58 2.43
CA ASP A 85 6.97 -8.76 3.19
C ASP A 85 5.85 -9.81 3.31
N GLU A 86 4.58 -9.41 3.28
CA GLU A 86 3.44 -10.34 3.18
C GLU A 86 3.34 -11.00 1.79
N VAL A 87 3.69 -10.28 0.72
CA VAL A 87 3.63 -10.74 -0.68
C VAL A 87 4.86 -11.57 -1.08
N GLY A 88 6.04 -11.20 -0.58
CA GLY A 88 7.31 -11.82 -0.97
C GLY A 88 7.72 -13.02 -0.11
N GLY A 89 6.85 -13.48 0.80
CA GLY A 89 7.03 -14.67 1.64
C GLY A 89 6.64 -15.98 0.96
#